data_AF-A0A225UYI4-F1
#
_entry.id   AF-A0A225UYI4-F1
#
_cell.length_a   1.000
_cell.length_b   1.000
_cell.length_c   1.000
_cell.angle_alpha   90.00
_cell.angle_beta   90.00
_cell.angle_gamma   90.00
#
_symmetry.space_group_name_H-M   'P 1'
#
loop_
_entity.id
_entity.type
_entity.pdbx_description
1 polymer ?
#
loop_
_entity_poly.entity_id
_entity_poly.type
_entity_poly.pdbx_seq_one_letter_code
_entity_poly.pdbx_strand_id
1 'polypeptide(L)'
;MMQSCAFTMNCGGKNVIGKFAKRYGEEVHRFCSNAGFAPKLLVYEGLPNDWVFVVMEQLRYPFIKPRSLGHLGQSMASHFELRMQRIG
;
A
#
# COMPACT_ATOMS: atom_id res chain seq x y z
N MET A 1 -8.06 14.71 -14.27
CA MET A 1 -8.79 14.57 -12.99
C MET A 1 -7.84 13.93 -11.96
N MET A 2 -7.75 14.46 -10.73
CA MET A 2 -6.84 13.94 -9.70
C MET A 2 -7.31 12.55 -9.24
N GLN A 3 -6.44 11.54 -9.33
CA GLN A 3 -6.78 10.15 -9.00
C GLN A 3 -6.25 9.69 -7.64
N SER A 4 -5.33 10.45 -7.05
CA SER A 4 -4.88 10.27 -5.66
C SER A 4 -4.18 11.53 -5.15
N CYS A 5 -4.08 11.66 -3.83
CA CYS A 5 -3.19 12.61 -3.17
C CYS A 5 -2.61 11.98 -1.90
N ALA A 6 -1.36 12.33 -1.58
CA ALA A 6 -0.67 11.84 -0.38
C ALA A 6 -0.09 13.03 0.40
N PHE A 7 -0.08 12.90 1.72
CA PHE A 7 0.37 13.94 2.63
C PHE A 7 0.93 13.32 3.91
N THR A 8 1.78 14.07 4.61
CA THR A 8 2.33 13.65 5.90
C THR A 8 1.41 14.13 7.02
N MET A 9 1.20 13.30 8.03
CA MET A 9 0.42 13.62 9.23
C MET A 9 1.25 13.30 10.47
N ASN A 10 1.03 14.04 11.56
CA ASN A 10 1.52 13.66 12.88
C ASN A 10 0.34 13.17 13.73
N CYS A 11 0.44 11.95 14.24
CA CYS A 11 -0.58 11.35 15.10
C CYS A 11 0.10 10.83 16.37
N GLY A 12 -0.20 11.44 17.51
CA GLY A 12 0.38 11.05 18.80
C GLY A 12 1.91 11.06 18.82
N GLY A 13 2.54 12.03 18.15
CA GLY A 13 4.00 12.14 18.05
C GLY A 13 4.66 11.22 17.02
N LYS A 14 3.89 10.40 16.29
CA LYS A 14 4.39 9.57 15.17
C LYS A 14 4.03 10.22 13.85
N ASN A 15 5.01 10.32 12.95
CA ASN A 15 4.72 10.75 11.59
C ASN A 15 4.25 9.56 10.75
N VAL A 16 3.18 9.78 10.01
CA VAL A 16 2.54 8.79 9.13
C VAL A 16 2.25 9.43 7.77
N ILE A 17 2.02 8.62 6.76
CA ILE A 17 1.55 9.07 5.46
C ILE A 17 0.07 8.76 5.33
N GLY A 18 -0.73 9.80 5.11
CA GLY A 18 -2.12 9.69 4.69
C GLY A 18 -2.22 9.75 3.17
N LYS A 19 -3.11 8.95 2.57
CA LYS A 19 -3.38 8.98 1.13
C LYS A 19 -4.86 8.78 0.83
N PHE A 20 -5.40 9.64 -0.04
CA PHE A 20 -6.68 9.40 -0.69
C PHE A 20 -6.44 8.83 -2.08
N ALA A 21 -7.21 7.81 -2.49
CA ALA A 21 -7.13 7.23 -3.82
C ALA A 21 -8.48 6.69 -4.28
N LYS A 22 -8.72 6.67 -5.61
CA LYS A 22 -9.91 6.02 -6.20
C LYS A 22 -9.78 4.50 -6.34
N ARG A 23 -8.55 3.99 -6.44
CA ARG A 23 -8.24 2.57 -6.60
C ARG A 23 -7.06 2.24 -5.72
N TYR A 24 -7.24 1.34 -4.76
CA TYR A 24 -6.19 0.91 -3.86
C TYR A 24 -6.39 -0.55 -3.47
N GLY A 25 -5.40 -1.39 -3.78
CA GLY A 25 -5.42 -2.81 -3.43
C GLY A 25 -4.92 -3.01 -2.01
N GLU A 26 -5.84 -3.06 -1.04
CA GLU A 26 -5.51 -3.31 0.37
C GLU A 26 -4.73 -4.62 0.54
N GLU A 27 -5.23 -5.73 -0.03
CA GLU A 27 -4.61 -7.05 0.09
C GLU A 27 -3.19 -7.07 -0.47
N VAL A 28 -2.96 -6.45 -1.63
CA VAL A 28 -1.63 -6.34 -2.23
C VAL A 28 -0.71 -5.49 -1.37
N HIS A 29 -1.19 -4.37 -0.85
CA HIS A 29 -0.37 -3.53 0.02
C HIS A 29 0.01 -4.29 1.29
N ARG A 30 -0.92 -5.00 1.92
CA ARG A 30 -0.64 -5.83 3.11
C ARG A 30 0.36 -6.95 2.79
N PHE A 31 0.20 -7.62 1.65
CA PHE A 31 1.15 -8.63 1.19
C PHE A 31 2.56 -8.03 1.00
N CYS A 32 2.66 -6.94 0.24
CA CYS A 32 3.92 -6.22 0.01
C CYS A 32 4.53 -5.71 1.32
N SER A 33 3.71 -5.26 2.28
CA SER A 33 4.17 -4.83 3.59
C SER A 33 4.73 -5.97 4.42
N ASN A 34 4.06 -7.12 4.45
CA ASN A 34 4.53 -8.31 5.16
C ASN A 34 5.83 -8.86 4.56
N ALA A 35 6.01 -8.69 3.26
CA ALA A 35 7.23 -9.04 2.55
C ALA A 35 8.32 -7.95 2.63
N GLY A 36 8.08 -6.83 3.31
CA GLY A 36 9.03 -5.73 3.49
C GLY A 36 9.25 -4.84 2.25
N PHE A 37 8.34 -4.87 1.28
CA PHE A 37 8.37 -4.02 0.08
C PHE A 37 7.57 -2.72 0.20
N ALA A 38 6.64 -2.66 1.16
CA ALA A 38 5.81 -1.49 1.41
C ALA A 38 5.81 -1.12 2.90
N PRO A 39 5.56 0.15 3.27
CA PRO A 39 5.34 0.53 4.66
C PRO A 39 4.13 -0.19 5.24
N LYS A 40 4.10 -0.38 6.55
CA LYS A 40 2.95 -0.97 7.23
C LYS A 40 1.69 -0.16 6.99
N LEU A 41 0.63 -0.84 6.53
CA LEU A 41 -0.71 -0.27 6.43
C LEU A 41 -1.34 -0.27 7.82
N LEU A 42 -1.60 0.92 8.34
CA LEU A 42 -2.18 1.14 9.66
C LEU A 42 -3.69 1.23 9.60
N VAL A 43 -4.21 1.93 8.58
CA VAL A 43 -5.65 2.14 8.36
C VAL A 43 -5.95 2.00 6.88
N TYR A 44 -7.10 1.38 6.59
CA TYR A 44 -7.74 1.40 5.29
C TYR A 44 -9.23 1.66 5.53
N GLU A 45 -9.75 2.74 4.98
CA GLU A 45 -11.14 3.15 5.14
C GLU A 45 -11.76 3.44 3.78
N GLY A 46 -12.93 2.84 3.53
CA GLY A 46 -13.74 3.15 2.35
C GLY A 46 -14.47 4.47 2.54
N LEU A 47 -14.47 5.32 1.52
CA LEU A 47 -15.13 6.61 1.52
C LEU A 47 -16.18 6.69 0.41
N PRO A 48 -17.16 7.60 0.51
CA PRO A 48 -18.15 7.81 -0.53
C PRO A 48 -17.52 8.07 -1.91
N ASN A 49 -18.26 7.72 -2.96
CA ASN A 49 -17.83 7.87 -4.35
C ASN A 49 -16.53 7.11 -4.66
N ASP A 50 -16.39 5.86 -4.19
CA ASP A 50 -15.26 4.97 -4.49
C ASP A 50 -13.89 5.56 -4.12
N TRP A 51 -13.85 6.48 -3.16
CA TRP A 51 -12.59 6.91 -2.58
C TRP A 51 -12.19 5.94 -1.49
N VAL A 52 -10.89 5.84 -1.27
CA VAL A 52 -10.34 5.19 -0.09
C VAL A 52 -9.41 6.16 0.60
N PHE A 53 -9.38 6.09 1.92
CA PHE A 53 -8.38 6.75 2.73
C PHE A 53 -7.51 5.70 3.40
N VAL A 54 -6.20 5.83 3.22
CA VAL A 54 -5.22 4.91 3.80
C VAL A 54 -4.22 5.67 4.64
N VAL A 55 -3.84 5.08 5.76
CA VAL A 55 -2.77 5.57 6.62
C VAL A 55 -1.70 4.50 6.67
N MET A 56 -0.45 4.88 6.41
CA MET A 56 0.69 3.98 6.44
C MET A 56 1.86 4.63 7.19
N GLU A 57 2.76 3.80 7.71
CA GLU A 57 3.95 4.31 8.41
C GLU A 57 4.81 5.20 7.51
N GLN A 58 5.34 6.29 8.06
CA GLN A 58 6.40 7.03 7.38
C GLN A 58 7.74 6.35 7.65
N LEU A 59 8.33 5.79 6.59
CA LEU A 59 9.66 5.18 6.68
C LEU A 59 10.73 6.27 6.82
N ARG A 60 11.60 6.12 7.82
CA ARG A 60 12.83 6.91 7.93
C ARG A 60 13.95 6.19 7.17
N TYR A 61 14.69 6.93 6.37
CA TYR A 61 15.73 6.36 5.50
C TYR A 61 16.96 5.92 6.32
N PRO A 62 17.71 4.88 5.89
CA PRO A 62 17.51 4.09 4.68
C PRO A 62 16.52 2.94 4.84
N PHE A 63 15.51 2.93 3.96
CA PHE A 63 14.62 1.78 3.82
C PHE A 63 15.38 0.65 3.13
N ILE A 64 15.87 -0.31 3.93
CA ILE A 64 16.51 -1.52 3.43
C ILE A 64 15.41 -2.49 3.00
N LYS A 65 15.21 -2.65 1.69
CA LYS A 65 14.38 -3.75 1.16
C LYS A 65 15.03 -5.09 1.53
N PRO A 66 14.27 -6.08 2.03
CA PRO A 66 14.79 -7.43 2.16
C PRO A 66 15.22 -7.96 0.79
N ARG A 67 16.43 -8.50 0.72
CA ARG A 67 17.02 -9.06 -0.49
C ARG A 67 16.27 -10.34 -0.85
N SER A 68 15.52 -10.28 -1.96
CA SER A 68 14.85 -11.36 -2.70
C SER A 68 13.81 -12.22 -1.95
N LEU A 69 12.55 -12.03 -2.35
CA LEU A 69 11.47 -13.02 -2.19
C LEU A 69 11.86 -14.26 -3.02
N GLY A 70 11.98 -15.43 -2.40
CA GLY A 70 12.20 -16.70 -3.12
C GLY A 70 11.09 -17.02 -4.13
N HIS A 71 11.29 -18.08 -4.94
CA HIS A 71 10.48 -18.48 -6.11
C HIS A 71 8.95 -18.49 -5.89
N LEU A 72 8.49 -18.75 -4.65
CA LEU A 72 7.07 -18.77 -4.29
C LEU A 72 6.39 -17.38 -4.36
N GLY A 73 7.14 -16.32 -4.10
CA GLY A 73 6.63 -14.95 -4.09
C GLY A 73 6.38 -14.35 -5.47
N GLN A 74 7.09 -14.84 -6.49
CA GLN A 74 6.90 -14.44 -7.89
C GLN A 74 5.61 -15.04 -8.46
N SER A 75 5.29 -16.29 -8.10
CA SER A 75 4.08 -17.00 -8.55
C SER A 75 2.79 -16.29 -8.09
N MET A 76 2.73 -15.81 -6.84
CA MET A 76 1.55 -15.08 -6.36
C MET A 76 1.48 -13.64 -6.87
N ALA A 77 2.61 -12.96 -7.07
CA ALA A 77 2.62 -11.64 -7.71
C ALA A 77 2.08 -11.72 -9.15
N SER A 78 2.48 -12.73 -9.94
CA SER A 78 1.91 -12.96 -11.26
C SER A 78 0.43 -13.38 -11.21
N HIS A 79 0.02 -14.20 -10.24
CA HIS A 79 -1.40 -14.54 -10.06
C HIS A 79 -2.26 -13.31 -9.72
N PHE A 80 -1.72 -12.37 -8.94
CA PHE A 80 -2.41 -11.14 -8.59
C PHE A 80 -2.43 -10.12 -9.74
N GLU A 81 -1.35 -9.99 -10.52
CA GLU A 81 -1.34 -9.20 -11.77
C GLU A 81 -2.38 -9.72 -12.77
N LEU A 82 -2.50 -11.04 -12.92
CA LEU A 82 -3.53 -11.67 -13.76
C LEU A 82 -4.96 -11.38 -13.26
N ARG A 83 -5.16 -11.17 -11.95
CA ARG A 83 -6.46 -10.79 -11.37
C ARG A 83 -6.75 -9.30 -11.54
N MET A 84 -5.73 -8.44 -11.49
CA MET A 84 -5.89 -7.00 -11.75
C MET A 84 -6.21 -6.66 -13.21
N GLN A 85 -5.78 -7.48 -14.18
CA GLN A 85 -6.10 -7.29 -15.60
C GLN A 85 -7.55 -7.64 -15.98
N ARG A 86 -8.33 -8.28 -15.10
CA ARG A 86 -9.76 -8.59 -15.32
C ARG A 86 -10.75 -7.62 -14.69
N ILE A 87 -10.26 -6.63 -13.96
CA ILE A 87 -11.07 -5.58 -13.31
C ILE A 87 -10.87 -4.22 -14.01
N GLY A 88 -10.38 -4.25 -15.25
CA GLY A 88 -10.28 -3.11 -16.16
C GLY A 88 -11.47 -3.04 -17.08
#